data_AF-A0A1H9TV76-F1
#
_entry.id   AF-A0A1H9TV76-F1
#
_cell.length_a   1.000
_cell.length_b   1.000
_cell.length_c   1.000
_cell.angle_alpha   90.00
_cell.angle_beta   90.00
_cell.angle_gamma   90.00
#
_symmetry.space_group_name_H-M   'P 1'
#
loop_
_entity.id
_entity.type
_entity.pdbx_description
1 polymer ?
#
loop_
_entity_poly.entity_id
_entity_poly.type
_entity_poly.pdbx_seq_one_letter_code
_entity_poly.pdbx_strand_id
1 'polypeptide(L)'
;MLEHDELNTLEILHRGYRVHQDLDTKAVYLKRKDHIVAKMPCRRPLDEESLRVRVDCYIELLRICEMIEEKKSRERKEKVRGPKKKEKEKEVNENSNLSNKNSVKARSYFRM
;
A
#
# COMPACT_ATOMS: atom_id res chain seq x y z
N MET A 1 -15.21 14.07 -44.50
CA MET A 1 -14.09 14.37 -43.57
C MET A 1 -13.28 13.09 -43.54
N LEU A 2 -12.11 13.11 -44.18
CA LEU A 2 -11.35 11.92 -44.52
C LEU A 2 -10.67 11.33 -43.29
N GLU A 3 -10.88 10.03 -43.13
CA GLU A 3 -10.26 9.11 -42.18
C GLU A 3 -8.73 9.16 -42.36
N HIS A 4 -8.02 9.79 -41.41
CA HIS A 4 -6.57 9.92 -41.44
C HIS A 4 -5.83 9.13 -40.36
N ASP A 5 -6.53 8.37 -39.52
CA ASP A 5 -5.92 7.82 -38.30
C ASP A 5 -5.46 6.35 -38.41
N GLU A 6 -5.68 5.67 -39.53
CA GLU A 6 -5.41 4.21 -39.62
C GLU A 6 -3.96 3.83 -39.99
N LEU A 7 -3.12 4.77 -40.44
CA LEU A 7 -1.84 4.43 -41.08
C LEU A 7 -0.61 4.47 -40.17
N ASN A 8 -0.73 4.96 -38.94
CA ASN A 8 0.43 5.25 -38.09
C ASN A 8 0.31 4.72 -36.66
N THR A 9 -0.47 3.66 -36.45
CA THR A 9 -0.66 3.08 -35.12
C THR A 9 -0.22 1.63 -35.06
N LEU A 10 0.81 1.35 -34.25
CA LEU A 10 1.14 -0.01 -33.83
C LEU A 10 0.19 -0.41 -32.70
N GLU A 11 -0.71 -1.36 -32.98
CA GLU A 11 -1.56 -1.99 -31.97
C GLU A 11 -1.06 -3.41 -31.67
N ILE A 12 -0.73 -3.65 -30.40
CA ILE A 12 -0.27 -4.97 -29.93
C ILE A 12 -1.10 -5.38 -28.72
N LEU A 13 -1.53 -6.63 -28.69
CA LEU A 13 -2.15 -7.22 -27.50
C LEU A 13 -1.08 -7.89 -26.64
N HIS A 14 -0.87 -7.39 -25.43
CA HIS A 14 0.15 -7.91 -24.51
C HIS A 14 -0.39 -8.05 -23.09
N ARG A 15 -0.27 -9.24 -22.50
CA ARG A 15 -0.76 -9.57 -21.14
C ARG A 15 -2.22 -9.12 -20.86
N GLY A 16 -3.09 -9.15 -21.87
CA GLY A 16 -4.49 -8.73 -21.77
C GLY A 16 -4.74 -7.22 -21.85
N TYR A 17 -3.71 -6.44 -22.19
CA TYR A 17 -3.79 -5.02 -22.52
C TYR A 17 -3.67 -4.81 -24.02
N ARG A 18 -4.39 -3.80 -24.53
CA ARG A 18 -4.16 -3.27 -25.88
C ARG A 18 -3.17 -2.12 -25.78
N VAL A 19 -2.04 -2.26 -26.46
CA VAL A 19 -0.97 -1.27 -26.49
C VAL A 19 -1.10 -0.53 -27.80
N HIS A 20 -1.29 0.78 -27.74
CA HIS A 20 -1.31 1.63 -28.94
C HIS A 20 -0.13 2.58 -28.88
N GLN A 21 0.72 2.55 -29.90
CA GLN A 21 1.71 3.60 -30.09
C GLN A 21 1.21 4.60 -31.13
N ASP A 22 1.03 5.84 -30.66
CA ASP A 22 0.77 6.98 -31.51
C ASP A 22 2.10 7.55 -31.99
N LEU A 23 2.35 7.52 -33.30
CA LEU A 23 3.60 7.98 -33.89
C LEU A 23 3.71 9.50 -33.90
N ASP A 24 2.59 10.23 -33.90
CA ASP A 24 2.58 11.70 -33.95
C ASP A 24 2.92 12.28 -32.58
N THR A 25 2.22 11.81 -31.54
CA THR A 25 2.50 12.25 -30.16
C THR A 25 3.65 11.50 -29.50
N LYS A 26 4.18 10.46 -30.18
CA LYS A 26 5.22 9.53 -29.67
C LYS A 26 4.84 8.95 -28.31
N ALA A 27 3.55 8.81 -28.05
CA ALA A 27 3.03 8.28 -26.80
C ALA A 27 2.59 6.83 -26.97
N VAL A 28 2.84 6.02 -25.95
CA VAL A 28 2.33 4.66 -25.86
C VAL A 28 1.19 4.65 -24.87
N TYR A 29 0.02 4.22 -25.32
CA TYR A 29 -1.18 4.09 -24.53
C TYR A 29 -1.41 2.63 -24.17
N LEU A 30 -1.65 2.39 -22.89
CA LEU A 30 -2.08 1.09 -22.40
C LEU A 30 -3.59 1.15 -22.19
N LYS A 31 -4.36 0.34 -22.92
CA LYS A 31 -5.81 0.24 -22.80
C LYS A 31 -6.25 -1.11 -22.26
N ARG A 32 -7.31 -1.11 -21.46
CA ARG A 32 -8.00 -2.31 -20.98
C ARG A 32 -9.50 -2.07 -21.03
N LYS A 33 -10.25 -2.92 -21.74
CA LYS A 33 -11.71 -2.77 -21.94
C LYS A 33 -12.08 -1.33 -22.34
N ASP A 34 -11.41 -0.82 -23.37
CA ASP A 34 -11.60 0.53 -23.95
C ASP A 34 -11.26 1.74 -23.05
N HIS A 35 -10.80 1.51 -21.82
CA HIS A 35 -10.26 2.56 -20.96
C HIS A 35 -8.74 2.66 -21.06
N ILE A 36 -8.22 3.89 -21.14
CA ILE A 36 -6.79 4.16 -21.06
C ILE A 36 -6.37 4.03 -19.58
N VAL A 37 -5.57 3.00 -19.31
CA VAL A 37 -5.00 2.71 -18.00
C VAL A 37 -3.76 3.55 -17.76
N ALA A 38 -2.94 3.73 -18.80
CA ALA A 38 -1.71 4.50 -18.70
C ALA A 38 -1.34 5.16 -20.03
N LYS A 39 -0.70 6.34 -19.94
CA LYS A 39 -0.07 7.04 -21.06
C LYS A 39 1.41 7.17 -20.76
N MET A 40 2.26 6.67 -21.67
CA MET A 40 3.70 6.65 -21.53
C MET A 40 4.34 7.53 -22.60
N PRO A 41 5.04 8.61 -22.23
CA PRO A 41 5.78 9.40 -23.21
C PRO A 41 7.00 8.62 -23.70
N CYS A 42 7.17 8.51 -25.01
CA CYS A 42 8.38 7.97 -25.64
C CYS A 42 9.10 9.07 -26.42
N ARG A 43 10.44 9.07 -26.37
CA ARG A 43 11.26 10.03 -27.11
C ARG A 43 11.35 9.68 -28.60
N ARG A 44 11.29 8.37 -28.90
CA ARG A 44 11.37 7.78 -30.23
C ARG A 44 10.30 6.69 -30.36
N PRO A 45 9.83 6.40 -31.59
CA PRO A 45 9.05 5.19 -31.83
C PRO A 45 9.86 3.97 -31.37
N LEU A 46 9.17 2.98 -30.84
CA LEU A 46 9.80 1.78 -30.29
C LEU A 46 9.48 0.61 -31.20
N ASP A 47 10.49 -0.22 -31.43
CA ASP A 47 10.27 -1.51 -32.09
C ASP A 47 9.40 -2.40 -31.20
N GLU A 48 8.75 -3.41 -31.79
CA GLU A 48 7.78 -4.25 -31.11
C GLU A 48 8.33 -4.92 -29.83
N GLU A 49 9.54 -5.47 -29.86
CA GLU A 49 10.18 -6.07 -28.68
C GLU A 49 10.45 -5.05 -27.58
N SER A 50 10.97 -3.88 -27.95
CA SER A 50 11.21 -2.79 -27.01
C SER A 50 9.90 -2.27 -26.39
N LEU A 51 8.83 -2.27 -27.17
CA LEU A 51 7.49 -1.89 -26.70
C LEU A 51 6.99 -2.90 -25.67
N ARG A 52 7.11 -4.20 -25.93
CA ARG A 52 6.71 -5.26 -24.99
C ARG A 52 7.45 -5.17 -23.66
N VAL A 53 8.78 -5.03 -23.68
CA VAL A 53 9.59 -4.88 -22.46
C VAL A 53 9.15 -3.65 -21.66
N ARG A 54 8.93 -2.52 -22.35
CA ARG A 54 8.52 -1.29 -21.68
C ARG A 54 7.14 -1.39 -21.06
N VAL A 55 6.20 -2.02 -21.75
CA VAL A 55 4.85 -2.30 -21.25
C VAL A 55 4.92 -3.23 -20.04
N ASP A 56 5.76 -4.27 -20.07
CA ASP A 56 5.96 -5.17 -18.93
C ASP A 56 6.44 -4.42 -17.71
N CYS A 57 7.49 -3.59 -17.85
CA CYS A 57 7.95 -2.73 -16.76
C CYS A 57 6.83 -1.84 -16.21
N TYR A 58 5.99 -1.28 -17.07
CA TYR A 58 4.88 -0.42 -16.66
C TYR A 58 3.78 -1.18 -15.92
N ILE A 59 3.44 -2.39 -16.37
CA ILE A 59 2.47 -3.24 -15.69
C ILE A 59 2.95 -3.58 -14.27
N GLU A 60 4.24 -3.90 -14.10
CA GLU A 60 4.79 -4.15 -12.77
C GLU A 60 4.80 -2.88 -11.90
N LEU A 61 5.10 -1.70 -12.47
CA LEU A 61 5.00 -0.43 -11.74
C LEU A 61 3.56 -0.15 -11.28
N LEU A 62 2.55 -0.40 -12.13
CA LEU A 62 1.15 -0.25 -11.76
C LEU A 62 0.77 -1.17 -10.58
N ARG A 63 1.22 -2.42 -10.59
CA ARG A 63 1.01 -3.36 -9.48
C ARG A 63 1.66 -2.85 -8.18
N ILE A 64 2.87 -2.31 -8.25
CA ILE A 64 3.54 -1.72 -7.09
C ILE A 64 2.76 -0.53 -6.55
N CYS A 65 2.25 0.34 -7.43
CA CYS A 65 1.40 1.46 -7.05
C CYS A 65 0.13 0.99 -6.32
N GLU A 66 -0.57 -0.02 -6.86
CA GLU A 66 -1.75 -0.63 -6.22
C GLU A 66 -1.41 -1.17 -4.82
N MET A 67 -0.29 -1.89 -4.67
CA MET A 67 0.16 -2.39 -3.38
C MET A 67 0.47 -1.28 -2.37
N ILE A 68 1.07 -0.17 -2.81
CA ILE A 68 1.36 0.98 -1.96
C ILE A 68 0.06 1.65 -1.51
N GLU A 69 -0.91 1.83 -2.41
CA GLU A 69 -2.22 2.37 -2.07
C GLU A 69 -2.97 1.48 -1.10
N GLU A 70 -2.92 0.16 -1.29
CA GLU A 70 -3.52 -0.80 -0.38
C GLU A 70 -2.90 -0.70 1.02
N LYS A 71 -1.55 -0.65 1.13
CA LYS A 71 -0.85 -0.44 2.39
C LYS A 71 -1.25 0.88 3.05
N LYS A 72 -1.26 1.99 2.32
CA LYS A 72 -1.71 3.30 2.82
C LYS A 72 -3.16 3.24 3.32
N SER A 73 -4.04 2.51 2.61
CA SER A 73 -5.44 2.37 3.02
C SER A 73 -5.58 1.56 4.32
N ARG A 74 -4.77 0.49 4.49
CA ARG A 74 -4.72 -0.32 5.71
C ARG A 74 -4.21 0.50 6.89
N GLU A 75 -3.13 1.25 6.72
CA GLU A 75 -2.60 2.16 7.75
C GLU A 75 -3.62 3.24 8.16
N ARG A 76 -4.35 3.82 7.19
CA ARG A 76 -5.43 4.77 7.49
C ARG A 76 -6.53 4.12 8.31
N LYS A 77 -6.98 2.91 7.94
CA LYS A 77 -8.00 2.15 8.69
C LYS A 77 -7.53 1.78 10.09
N GLU A 78 -6.25 1.45 10.27
CA GLU A 78 -5.65 1.13 11.56
C GLU A 78 -5.54 2.36 12.47
N LYS A 79 -5.10 3.51 11.93
CA LYS A 79 -5.08 4.79 12.66
C LYS A 79 -6.48 5.26 13.07
N VAL A 80 -7.48 5.06 12.22
CA VAL A 80 -8.89 5.39 12.53
C VAL A 80 -9.48 4.47 13.60
N ARG A 81 -9.04 3.20 13.70
CA ARG A 81 -9.50 2.28 14.75
C ARG A 81 -9.03 2.67 16.15
N GLY A 82 -8.14 3.67 16.27
CA GLY A 82 -7.61 4.17 17.54
C GLY A 82 -6.80 3.11 18.29
N PRO A 83 -5.89 3.53 19.19
CA PRO A 83 -5.37 2.59 20.16
C PRO A 83 -6.55 2.13 21.01
N LYS A 84 -6.90 0.84 20.95
CA LYS A 84 -7.60 0.22 22.08
C LYS A 84 -6.70 0.50 23.28
N LYS A 85 -7.11 1.45 24.12
CA LYS A 85 -6.55 1.65 25.46
C LYS A 85 -6.50 0.29 26.13
N LYS A 86 -5.30 -0.29 26.23
CA LYS A 86 -4.97 -1.21 27.32
C LYS A 86 -4.84 -0.33 28.56
N GLU A 87 -5.97 0.13 29.10
CA GLU A 87 -5.98 0.77 30.41
C GLU A 87 -6.15 -0.32 31.47
N LYS A 88 -5.05 -0.52 32.24
CA LYS A 88 -4.97 -1.05 33.61
C LYS A 88 -5.29 -2.55 33.74
N GLU A 89 -4.40 -3.38 34.25
CA GLU A 89 -3.83 -3.28 35.60
C GLU A 89 -2.29 -3.29 35.60
N LYS A 90 -1.72 -2.19 36.07
CA LYS A 90 -0.55 -2.28 36.95
C LYS A 90 -1.14 -2.46 38.35
N GLU A 91 -1.23 -3.69 38.83
CA GLU A 91 -1.21 -3.88 40.28
C GLU A 91 0.24 -3.78 40.72
N VAL A 92 0.42 -2.82 41.63
CA VAL A 92 1.63 -2.57 42.39
C VAL A 92 1.98 -3.86 43.12
N ASN A 93 3.17 -4.37 42.82
CA ASN A 93 4.13 -4.94 43.76
C ASN A 93 3.61 -5.13 45.19
N GLU A 94 3.34 -6.37 45.60
CA GLU A 94 3.72 -6.93 46.91
C GLU A 94 3.26 -8.39 46.96
N ASN A 95 4.09 -9.29 46.41
CA ASN A 95 4.10 -10.70 46.81
C ASN A 95 4.56 -10.76 48.28
N SER A 96 3.63 -10.43 49.17
CA SER A 96 3.65 -10.76 50.58
C SER A 96 3.41 -12.25 50.73
N ASN A 97 4.46 -13.05 50.52
CA ASN A 97 4.51 -14.42 51.01
C ASN A 97 5.96 -14.82 51.16
N LEU A 98 6.58 -14.46 52.30
CA LEU A 98 7.56 -15.26 53.02
C LEU A 98 7.99 -14.55 54.32
N SER A 99 7.84 -15.30 55.43
CA SER A 99 8.53 -15.18 56.72
C SER A 99 8.46 -13.86 57.50
N ASN A 100 7.66 -13.83 58.56
CA ASN A 100 8.23 -13.80 59.93
C ASN A 100 7.15 -14.05 61.00
N LYS A 101 7.23 -15.23 61.62
CA LYS A 101 6.71 -15.45 62.97
C LYS A 101 7.61 -14.68 63.95
N ASN A 102 6.99 -14.16 65.01
CA ASN A 102 7.59 -13.56 66.20
C ASN A 102 7.96 -12.08 66.09
N SER A 103 7.16 -11.20 66.70
CA SER A 103 7.63 -10.39 67.84
C SER A 103 6.57 -9.39 68.34
N VAL A 104 6.25 -9.56 69.62
CA VAL A 104 6.13 -8.47 70.61
C VAL A 104 4.82 -7.67 70.64
N LYS A 105 3.93 -8.17 71.52
CA LYS A 105 3.24 -7.43 72.59
C LYS A 105 3.78 -6.01 72.84
N ALA A 106 2.97 -4.98 72.59
CA ALA A 106 2.98 -3.72 73.35
C ALA A 106 1.62 -3.01 73.18
N ARG A 107 0.68 -3.21 74.11
CA ARG A 107 0.35 -2.27 75.20
C ARG A 107 -0.06 -0.87 74.68
N SER A 108 -1.34 -0.74 74.32
CA SER A 108 -2.00 0.56 74.18
C SER A 108 -2.23 1.17 75.56
N TYR A 109 -1.52 2.25 75.87
CA TYR A 109 -1.77 3.06 77.05
C TYR A 109 -2.76 4.19 76.68
N PHE A 110 -3.67 4.49 77.62
CA PHE A 110 -4.56 5.65 77.68
C PHE A 110 -5.71 5.76 76.67
N ARG A 111 -6.93 5.49 77.16
CA ARG A 111 -8.08 6.38 76.95
C ARG A 111 -8.80 6.52 78.30
N MET A 112 -9.06 7.78 78.66
CA MET A 112 -9.60 8.26 79.95
C MET A 112 -10.89 7.56 80.37
#